data_AF-A0A2E0MEM8-F1
#
_entry.id   AF-A0A2E0MEM8-F1
#
_cell.length_a   1.000
_cell.length_b   1.000
_cell.length_c   1.000
_cell.angle_alpha   90.00
_cell.angle_beta   90.00
_cell.angle_gamma   90.00
#
_symmetry.space_group_name_H-M   'P 1'
#
loop_
_entity.id
_entity.type
_entity.pdbx_description
1 polymer ?
#
loop_
_entity_poly.entity_id
_entity_poly.type
_entity_poly.pdbx_seq_one_letter_code
_entity_poly.pdbx_strand_id
1 'polypeptide(L)'
;MAKSERIDLLRKVYSKSEYTKIINTNFTQLGVSTIAELEENQVTVEQFFGYYNDLFYDIPVEGETNSHEYLAKTSAEYAGFDEDSEEIEALRQEITGLREELLALQIESAATSVEEAGNKETADAIRNEASLTLDRDGNVAAVDGTSTDNTNIIAPGGQSPMATGGGGANFATGGGGGSY
;
A
#
# COMPACT_ATOMS: atom_id res chain seq x y z
N MET A 1 -52.88 20.25 69.09
CA MET A 1 -51.67 20.96 69.57
C MET A 1 -50.47 20.06 69.30
N ALA A 2 -49.54 20.46 68.45
CA ALA A 2 -48.33 19.67 68.17
C ALA A 2 -47.37 19.80 69.35
N LYS A 3 -46.88 18.67 69.87
CA LYS A 3 -45.97 18.60 71.01
C LYS A 3 -44.54 18.81 70.49
N SER A 4 -43.89 19.90 70.90
CA SER A 4 -42.48 20.13 70.59
C SER A 4 -41.61 19.34 71.57
N GLU A 5 -40.97 18.27 71.09
CA GLU A 5 -39.95 17.55 71.86
C GLU A 5 -38.63 18.33 71.82
N ARG A 6 -38.05 18.56 73.01
CA ARG A 6 -36.72 19.14 73.15
C ARG A 6 -35.70 18.02 73.00
N ILE A 7 -34.82 18.13 72.01
CA ILE A 7 -33.69 17.21 71.79
C ILE A 7 -32.45 17.85 72.40
N ASP A 8 -31.89 17.23 73.43
CA ASP A 8 -30.61 17.65 74.01
C ASP A 8 -29.46 17.03 73.22
N LEU A 9 -28.70 17.87 72.50
CA LEU A 9 -27.54 17.44 71.72
C LEU A 9 -26.28 17.44 72.59
N LEU A 10 -25.71 16.25 72.83
CA LEU A 10 -24.43 16.09 73.50
C LEU A 10 -23.29 16.18 72.47
N ARG A 11 -22.54 17.29 72.49
CA ARG A 11 -21.37 17.49 71.62
C ARG A 11 -20.14 16.80 72.22
N LYS A 12 -19.61 15.80 71.51
CA LYS A 12 -18.31 15.20 71.82
C LYS A 12 -17.21 15.92 71.03
N VAL A 13 -16.21 16.46 71.73
CA VAL A 13 -15.07 17.16 71.13
C VAL A 13 -13.83 16.29 71.29
N TYR A 14 -13.10 16.08 70.19
CA TYR A 14 -11.83 15.34 70.18
C TYR A 14 -10.66 16.31 70.08
N SER A 15 -9.57 15.99 70.77
CA SER A 15 -8.31 16.73 70.60
C SER A 15 -7.67 16.43 69.24
N LYS A 16 -6.76 17.30 68.76
CA LYS A 16 -6.09 17.10 67.46
C LYS A 16 -5.36 15.75 67.37
N SER A 17 -4.82 15.26 68.48
CA SER A 17 -4.12 13.96 68.56
C SER A 17 -5.07 12.75 68.57
N GLU A 18 -6.33 12.95 68.93
CA GLU A 18 -7.37 11.92 68.89
C GLU A 18 -8.11 11.91 67.55
N TYR A 19 -8.22 13.08 66.89
CA TYR A 19 -8.94 13.23 65.63
C TYR A 19 -8.47 12.26 64.54
N THR A 20 -7.16 12.12 64.38
CA THR A 20 -6.54 11.21 63.38
C THR A 20 -6.75 9.72 63.69
N LYS A 21 -7.13 9.37 64.92
CA LYS A 21 -7.44 7.98 65.33
C LYS A 21 -8.91 7.62 65.11
N ILE A 22 -9.79 8.63 65.08
CA ILE A 22 -11.24 8.46 65.01
C ILE A 22 -11.76 8.65 63.59
N ILE A 23 -11.12 9.52 62.80
CA ILE A 23 -11.58 9.87 61.45
C ILE A 23 -10.51 9.47 60.44
N ASN A 24 -10.92 8.64 59.47
CA ASN A 24 -10.09 8.34 58.31
C ASN A 24 -10.10 9.54 57.36
N THR A 25 -8.96 10.22 57.24
CA THR A 25 -8.78 11.35 56.31
C THR A 25 -8.11 10.94 55.01
N ASN A 26 -7.91 9.64 54.77
CA ASN A 26 -7.39 9.16 53.50
C ASN A 26 -8.51 9.18 52.46
N PHE A 27 -8.16 9.65 51.27
CA PHE A 27 -9.06 9.67 50.14
C PHE A 27 -8.91 8.36 49.36
N THR A 28 -10.02 7.63 49.18
CA THR A 28 -10.09 6.44 48.32
C THR A 28 -11.09 6.75 47.21
N GLN A 29 -10.60 6.82 45.97
CA GLN A 29 -11.45 7.03 44.81
C GLN A 29 -11.80 5.69 44.19
N LEU A 30 -13.09 5.44 43.94
CA LEU A 30 -13.55 4.26 43.23
C LEU A 30 -13.44 4.50 41.73
N GLY A 31 -12.93 3.50 41.00
CA GLY A 31 -12.87 3.53 39.53
C GLY A 31 -11.64 4.22 38.93
N VAL A 32 -10.59 4.47 39.72
CA VAL A 32 -9.28 4.89 39.18
C VAL A 32 -8.39 3.66 39.14
N SER A 33 -7.96 3.28 37.94
CA SER A 33 -6.96 2.24 37.76
C SER A 33 -5.69 2.63 38.50
N THR A 34 -5.17 1.73 39.31
CA THR A 34 -3.87 1.92 39.97
C THR A 34 -2.75 1.99 38.92
N ILE A 35 -1.59 2.57 39.26
CA ILE A 35 -0.44 2.59 38.34
C ILE A 35 -0.06 1.16 37.91
N ALA A 36 -0.13 0.20 38.84
CA ALA A 36 0.12 -1.22 38.54
C ALA A 36 -0.90 -1.81 37.56
N GLU A 37 -2.19 -1.51 37.71
CA GLU A 37 -3.22 -1.93 36.74
C GLU A 37 -3.05 -1.25 35.38
N LEU A 38 -2.54 -0.02 35.34
CA LEU A 38 -2.26 0.67 34.07
C LEU A 38 -1.06 0.04 33.35
N GLU A 39 -0.04 -0.39 34.09
CA GLU A 39 1.12 -1.11 33.54
C GLU A 39 0.74 -2.50 33.01
N GLU A 40 -0.12 -3.25 33.73
CA GLU A 40 -0.61 -4.55 33.27
C GLU A 40 -1.50 -4.47 32.00
N ASN A 41 -2.15 -3.33 31.76
CA ASN A 41 -3.02 -3.13 30.60
C ASN A 41 -2.31 -2.53 29.37
N GLN A 42 -1.00 -2.28 29.44
CA GLN A 42 -0.25 -1.83 28.26
C GLN A 42 0.07 -2.98 27.32
N VAL A 43 -0.21 -2.78 26.03
CA VAL A 43 0.22 -3.69 24.98
C VAL A 43 1.72 -3.59 24.83
N THR A 44 2.42 -4.70 25.08
CA THR A 44 3.87 -4.82 24.83
C THR A 44 4.15 -4.95 23.33
N VAL A 45 5.40 -4.71 22.92
CA VAL A 45 5.82 -4.86 21.51
C VAL A 45 5.59 -6.29 21.01
N GLU A 46 5.89 -7.29 21.85
CA GLU A 46 5.65 -8.70 21.50
C GLU A 46 4.16 -8.98 21.29
N GLN A 47 3.29 -8.47 22.16
CA GLN A 47 1.83 -8.60 22.00
C GLN A 47 1.32 -7.88 20.75
N PHE A 48 1.86 -6.70 20.44
CA PHE A 48 1.51 -5.97 19.21
C PHE A 48 1.77 -6.83 17.96
N PHE A 49 2.96 -7.40 17.83
CA PHE A 49 3.28 -8.26 16.68
C PHE A 49 2.53 -9.59 16.71
N GLY A 50 2.16 -10.09 17.89
CA GLY A 50 1.22 -11.20 18.04
C GLY A 50 -0.14 -10.89 17.40
N TYR A 51 -0.78 -9.79 17.80
CA TYR A 51 -2.06 -9.35 17.24
C TYR A 51 -1.99 -9.03 15.76
N TYR A 52 -0.88 -8.43 15.31
CA TYR A 52 -0.66 -8.17 13.88
C TYR A 52 -0.67 -9.46 13.06
N ASN A 53 0.02 -10.51 13.51
CA ASN A 53 0.05 -11.80 12.82
C ASN A 53 -1.33 -12.48 12.83
N ASP A 54 -2.04 -12.40 13.95
CA ASP A 54 -3.39 -12.96 14.07
C ASP A 54 -4.38 -12.29 13.10
N LEU A 55 -4.24 -10.98 12.89
CA LEU A 55 -5.08 -10.18 12.01
C LEU A 55 -4.51 -10.01 10.59
N PHE A 56 -3.40 -10.67 10.26
CA PHE A 56 -2.62 -10.38 9.05
C PHE A 56 -3.46 -10.43 7.76
N TYR A 57 -4.32 -11.44 7.63
CA TYR A 57 -5.19 -11.60 6.45
C TYR A 57 -6.49 -10.80 6.52
N ASP A 58 -6.83 -10.25 7.69
CA ASP A 58 -8.01 -9.42 7.89
C ASP A 58 -7.72 -7.94 7.61
N ILE A 59 -6.45 -7.53 7.73
CA ILE A 59 -5.97 -6.20 7.38
C ILE A 59 -6.03 -6.02 5.85
N PRO A 60 -6.70 -4.98 5.33
CA PRO A 60 -6.70 -4.66 3.90
C PRO A 60 -5.28 -4.45 3.35
N VAL A 61 -5.05 -4.86 2.11
CA VAL A 61 -3.75 -4.68 1.45
C VAL A 61 -3.41 -3.19 1.30
N GLU A 62 -4.37 -2.41 0.80
CA GLU A 62 -4.23 -0.98 0.51
C GLU A 62 -5.21 -0.14 1.33
N GLY A 63 -4.86 1.12 1.56
CA GLY A 63 -5.74 2.10 2.21
C GLY A 63 -5.00 3.17 2.99
N GLU A 64 -5.64 4.33 3.17
CA GLU A 64 -5.04 5.48 3.86
C GLU A 64 -4.72 5.23 5.34
N THR A 65 -5.44 4.30 5.99
CA THR A 65 -5.22 3.91 7.39
C THR A 65 -5.59 2.43 7.59
N ASN A 66 -5.04 1.80 8.64
CA ASN A 66 -5.32 0.41 9.04
C ASN A 66 -5.12 -0.62 7.90
N SER A 67 -4.15 -0.39 7.01
CA SER A 67 -3.81 -1.26 5.89
C SER A 67 -2.35 -1.71 5.98
N HIS A 68 -2.00 -2.75 5.21
CA HIS A 68 -0.60 -3.17 5.06
C HIS A 68 0.25 -2.05 4.44
N GLU A 69 -0.27 -1.39 3.41
CA GLU A 69 0.36 -0.23 2.78
C GLU A 69 0.70 0.88 3.79
N TYR A 70 -0.25 1.25 4.65
CA TYR A 70 -0.06 2.29 5.65
C TYR A 70 1.03 1.92 6.66
N LEU A 71 1.00 0.68 7.17
CA LEU A 71 2.02 0.18 8.12
C LEU A 71 3.42 0.15 7.48
N ALA A 72 3.51 -0.27 6.21
CA ALA A 72 4.77 -0.32 5.49
C ALA A 72 5.36 1.09 5.28
N LYS A 73 4.55 2.02 4.75
CA LYS A 73 4.98 3.41 4.49
C LYS A 73 5.42 4.13 5.75
N THR A 74 4.61 4.08 6.81
CA THR A 74 4.93 4.75 8.08
C THR A 74 6.16 4.14 8.76
N SER A 75 6.35 2.82 8.65
CA SER A 75 7.56 2.16 9.16
C SER A 75 8.81 2.49 8.35
N ALA A 76 8.68 2.58 7.02
CA ALA A 76 9.75 2.99 6.12
C ALA A 76 10.18 4.43 6.41
N GLU A 77 9.23 5.37 6.49
CA GLU A 77 9.49 6.77 6.85
C GLU A 77 10.19 6.88 8.21
N TYR A 78 9.70 6.15 9.22
CA TYR A 78 10.33 6.13 10.54
C TYR A 78 11.76 5.56 10.51
N ALA A 79 12.01 4.55 9.69
CA ALA A 79 13.34 3.97 9.49
C ALA A 79 14.25 4.84 8.63
N GLY A 80 13.76 5.95 8.08
CA GLY A 80 14.48 6.79 7.13
C GLY A 80 14.68 6.11 5.77
N PHE A 81 13.84 5.13 5.44
CA PHE A 81 13.79 4.49 4.14
C PHE A 81 12.78 5.24 3.27
N ASP A 82 13.30 6.00 2.31
CA ASP A 82 12.49 6.68 1.31
C ASP A 82 12.32 5.75 0.10
N GLU A 83 11.08 5.36 -0.20
CA GLU A 83 10.76 4.50 -1.35
C GLU A 83 11.14 5.20 -2.67
N ASP A 84 11.06 6.54 -2.67
CA ASP A 84 11.46 7.44 -3.76
C ASP A 84 12.83 8.08 -3.48
N SER A 85 13.82 7.26 -3.08
CA SER A 85 15.19 7.75 -2.88
C SER A 85 15.67 8.50 -4.14
N GLU A 86 16.08 9.75 -3.97
CA GLU A 86 16.64 10.59 -5.06
C GLU A 86 17.77 9.87 -5.81
N GLU A 87 18.51 9.00 -5.11
CA GLU A 87 19.55 8.15 -5.69
C GLU A 87 18.97 7.11 -6.67
N ILE A 88 17.86 6.45 -6.32
CA ILE A 88 17.20 5.46 -7.19
C ILE A 88 16.68 6.14 -8.47
N GLU A 89 16.07 7.31 -8.35
CA GLU A 89 15.57 8.05 -9.51
C GLU A 89 16.71 8.62 -10.39
N ALA A 90 17.80 9.09 -9.79
CA ALA A 90 19.00 9.48 -10.52
C ALA A 90 19.60 8.30 -11.30
N LEU A 91 19.70 7.12 -10.67
CA LEU A 91 20.19 5.90 -11.32
C LEU A 91 19.27 5.45 -12.45
N ARG A 92 17.95 5.59 -12.31
CA ARG A 92 16.99 5.28 -13.39
C ARG A 92 17.17 6.21 -14.59
N GLN A 93 17.34 7.51 -14.34
CA GLN A 93 17.63 8.49 -15.40
C GLN A 93 18.94 8.19 -16.10
N GLU A 94 19.99 7.83 -15.35
CA GLU A 94 21.27 7.41 -15.91
C GLU A 94 21.12 6.15 -16.78
N ILE A 95 20.41 5.12 -16.29
CA ILE A 95 20.15 3.90 -17.07
C ILE A 95 19.41 4.20 -18.37
N THR A 96 18.43 5.11 -18.35
CA THR A 96 17.72 5.54 -19.56
C THR A 96 18.66 6.22 -20.53
N GLY A 97 19.47 7.19 -20.07
CA GLY A 97 20.46 7.85 -20.92
C GLY A 97 21.50 6.90 -21.51
N LEU A 98 21.98 5.92 -20.73
CA LEU A 98 22.91 4.90 -21.22
C LEU A 98 22.28 3.97 -22.26
N ARG A 99 20.98 3.67 -22.14
CA ARG A 99 20.25 2.87 -23.14
C ARG A 99 20.08 3.64 -24.44
N GLU A 100 19.80 4.94 -24.37
CA GLU A 100 19.74 5.83 -25.53
C GLU A 100 21.10 5.92 -26.23
N GLU A 101 22.18 6.14 -25.48
CA GLU A 101 23.55 6.17 -26.03
C GLU A 101 23.91 4.85 -26.71
N LEU A 102 23.63 3.73 -26.05
CA LEU A 102 23.90 2.40 -26.63
C LEU A 102 23.10 2.17 -27.91
N LEU A 103 21.82 2.57 -27.94
CA LEU A 103 20.98 2.44 -29.12
C LEU A 103 21.50 3.31 -30.27
N ALA A 104 21.89 4.56 -29.99
CA ALA A 104 22.50 5.45 -30.98
C ALA A 104 23.79 4.86 -31.57
N LEU A 105 24.66 4.28 -30.73
CA LEU A 105 25.89 3.62 -31.17
C LEU A 105 25.60 2.38 -32.04
N GLN A 106 24.61 1.57 -31.67
CA GLN A 106 24.20 0.39 -32.46
C GLN A 106 23.64 0.80 -33.83
N ILE A 107 22.85 1.86 -33.87
CA ILE A 107 22.29 2.42 -35.11
C ILE A 107 23.39 2.96 -36.00
N GLU A 108 24.35 3.71 -35.46
CA GLU A 108 25.46 4.24 -36.25
C GLU A 108 26.37 3.13 -36.78
N SER A 109 26.61 2.07 -35.99
CA SER A 109 27.34 0.90 -36.44
C SER A 109 26.60 0.17 -37.58
N ALA A 110 25.28 0.01 -37.45
CA ALA A 110 24.46 -0.59 -38.50
C ALA A 110 24.44 0.27 -39.77
N ALA A 111 24.22 1.59 -39.65
CA ALA A 111 24.21 2.51 -40.78
C ALA A 111 25.57 2.53 -41.50
N THR A 112 26.68 2.56 -40.76
CA THR A 112 28.03 2.46 -41.32
C THR A 112 28.22 1.16 -42.09
N SER A 113 27.79 0.01 -41.54
CA SER A 113 27.90 -1.27 -42.24
C SER A 113 27.11 -1.32 -43.55
N VAL A 114 25.95 -0.66 -43.61
CA VAL A 114 25.11 -0.55 -44.82
C VAL A 114 25.71 0.41 -45.84
N GLU A 115 26.35 1.49 -45.39
CA GLU A 115 27.07 2.43 -46.24
C GLU A 115 28.31 1.78 -46.87
N GLU A 116 29.07 0.99 -46.08
CA GLU A 116 30.19 0.18 -46.58
C GLU A 116 29.75 -0.88 -47.61
N ALA A 117 28.53 -1.40 -47.49
CA ALA A 117 27.92 -2.30 -48.47
C ALA A 117 27.45 -1.59 -49.76
N GLY A 118 27.63 -0.26 -49.87
CA GLY A 118 27.34 0.54 -51.05
C GLY A 118 25.90 1.06 -51.13
N ASN A 119 25.11 0.97 -50.06
CA ASN A 119 23.72 1.42 -50.04
C ASN A 119 23.54 2.67 -49.16
N LYS A 120 24.03 3.80 -49.67
CA LYS A 120 24.00 5.09 -48.95
C LYS A 120 22.59 5.57 -48.63
N GLU A 121 21.64 5.39 -49.55
CA GLU A 121 20.25 5.80 -49.36
C GLU A 121 19.58 5.08 -48.17
N THR A 122 19.87 3.79 -48.00
CA THR A 122 19.34 3.02 -46.85
C THR A 122 20.05 3.39 -45.55
N ALA A 123 21.35 3.68 -45.58
CA ALA A 123 22.08 4.16 -44.40
C ALA A 123 21.54 5.52 -43.91
N ASP A 124 21.27 6.45 -44.83
CA ASP A 124 20.70 7.76 -44.50
C ASP A 124 19.24 7.62 -43.99
N ALA A 125 18.46 6.68 -44.51
CA ALA A 125 17.13 6.38 -43.99
C ALA A 125 17.16 5.81 -42.55
N ILE A 126 18.10 4.90 -42.24
CA ILE A 126 18.26 4.32 -40.90
C ILE A 126 18.57 5.42 -39.86
N ARG A 127 19.48 6.35 -40.18
CA ARG A 127 19.84 7.47 -39.29
C ARG A 127 18.68 8.43 -39.03
N ASN A 128 17.88 8.72 -40.06
CA ASN A 128 16.74 9.63 -39.94
C ASN A 128 15.56 9.03 -39.16
N GLU A 129 15.26 7.74 -39.36
CA GLU A 129 14.20 7.07 -38.59
C GLU A 129 14.62 6.88 -37.12
N ALA A 130 15.90 6.59 -36.88
CA ALA A 130 16.47 6.48 -35.54
C ALA A 130 16.35 7.76 -34.72
N SER A 131 16.69 8.91 -35.30
CA SER A 131 16.55 10.20 -34.63
C SER A 131 15.08 10.48 -34.26
N LEU A 132 14.13 10.08 -35.12
CA LEU A 132 12.70 10.20 -34.84
C LEU A 132 12.22 9.31 -33.68
N THR A 133 12.89 8.18 -33.42
CA THR A 133 12.55 7.26 -32.34
C THR A 133 13.15 7.66 -30.99
N LEU A 134 14.40 8.15 -30.98
CA LEU A 134 15.07 8.62 -29.75
C LEU A 134 14.39 9.88 -29.17
N ASP A 135 13.80 10.73 -30.02
CA ASP A 135 13.08 11.94 -29.58
C ASP A 135 11.70 11.65 -28.96
N ARG A 136 11.13 10.45 -29.14
CA ARG A 136 9.76 10.11 -28.67
C ARG A 136 9.70 9.63 -27.23
N ASP A 137 10.78 9.08 -26.68
CA ASP A 137 10.81 8.58 -25.30
C ASP A 137 11.02 9.69 -24.25
N GLY A 138 11.49 10.87 -24.66
CA GLY A 138 11.54 12.06 -23.80
C GLY A 138 10.17 12.65 -23.40
N ASN A 139 9.07 12.13 -23.96
CA ASN A 139 7.70 12.57 -23.66
C ASN A 139 6.80 11.43 -23.16
N VAL A 140 7.36 10.35 -22.61
CA VAL A 140 6.60 9.38 -21.80
C VAL A 140 6.39 9.96 -20.40
N ALA A 141 5.65 11.07 -20.35
CA ALA A 141 5.05 11.54 -19.11
C ALA A 141 4.14 10.43 -18.58
N ALA A 142 4.45 9.93 -17.38
CA ALA A 142 3.60 9.06 -16.56
C ALA A 142 2.76 8.04 -17.36
N VAL A 143 3.32 6.85 -17.62
CA VAL A 143 2.49 5.65 -17.69
C VAL A 143 1.88 5.47 -16.30
N ASP A 144 0.73 6.11 -16.10
CA ASP A 144 -0.30 5.63 -15.18
C ASP A 144 -0.60 4.19 -15.59
N GLY A 145 -0.46 3.29 -14.63
CA GLY A 145 -0.47 1.86 -14.87
C GLY A 145 -1.81 1.40 -15.44
N THR A 146 -1.92 1.28 -16.75
CA THR A 146 -2.85 0.33 -17.38
C THR A 146 -2.33 -0.11 -18.74
N SER A 147 -2.47 -1.43 -18.98
CA SER A 147 -2.21 -2.13 -20.24
C SER A 147 -0.80 -2.66 -20.47
N THR A 148 -0.31 -3.51 -19.57
CA THR A 148 0.50 -4.67 -19.99
C THR A 148 -0.47 -5.70 -20.56
N ASP A 149 -0.61 -5.73 -21.89
CA ASP A 149 -1.30 -6.84 -22.55
C ASP A 149 -0.51 -8.13 -22.26
N ASN A 150 -1.21 -9.04 -21.58
CA ASN A 150 -0.80 -10.36 -21.18
C ASN A 150 -0.08 -11.12 -22.30
N THR A 151 1.22 -11.38 -22.13
CA THR A 151 1.86 -12.58 -22.68
C THR A 151 2.66 -13.31 -21.60
N ASN A 152 1.92 -14.15 -20.87
CA ASN A 152 2.36 -15.50 -20.48
C ASN A 152 3.53 -15.62 -19.49
N ILE A 153 3.24 -15.49 -18.19
CA ILE A 153 4.04 -16.14 -17.14
C ILE A 153 3.49 -17.55 -16.92
N ILE A 154 4.22 -18.55 -17.41
CA ILE A 154 4.02 -19.95 -17.03
C ILE A 154 4.63 -20.12 -15.64
N ALA A 155 3.78 -20.27 -14.62
CA ALA A 155 4.15 -20.85 -13.34
C ALA A 155 3.45 -22.23 -13.17
N PRO A 156 4.12 -23.23 -12.56
CA PRO A 156 3.66 -24.61 -12.56
C PRO A 156 2.70 -24.87 -11.39
N GLY A 157 1.56 -25.51 -11.64
CA GLY A 157 0.76 -26.07 -10.54
C GLY A 157 -0.74 -26.17 -10.77
N GLY A 158 -1.15 -27.22 -11.50
CA GLY A 158 -2.35 -28.02 -11.27
C GLY A 158 -3.71 -27.36 -11.03
N GLN A 159 -4.60 -27.49 -12.02
CA GLN A 159 -5.96 -27.98 -11.81
C GLN A 159 -6.57 -28.54 -13.11
N SER A 160 -7.12 -29.74 -13.00
CA SER A 160 -7.65 -30.61 -14.05
C SER A 160 -8.92 -30.07 -14.74
N PRO A 161 -9.30 -30.57 -15.94
CA PRO A 161 -10.40 -30.03 -16.72
C PRO A 161 -11.75 -30.57 -16.25
N MET A 162 -12.75 -29.70 -16.13
CA MET A 162 -14.14 -30.13 -15.97
C MET A 162 -14.86 -30.05 -17.31
N ALA A 163 -15.27 -31.22 -17.81
CA ALA A 163 -16.10 -31.39 -18.99
C ALA A 163 -17.59 -31.37 -18.62
N THR A 164 -18.37 -30.56 -19.32
CA THR A 164 -19.82 -30.68 -19.56
C THR A 164 -20.10 -29.89 -20.85
N GLY A 165 -20.71 -30.37 -21.92
CA GLY A 165 -21.62 -31.48 -22.08
C GLY A 165 -22.95 -30.98 -22.63
N GLY A 166 -23.04 -30.76 -23.95
CA GLY A 166 -24.25 -31.01 -24.75
C GLY A 166 -25.25 -29.88 -25.02
N GLY A 167 -25.42 -29.57 -26.31
CA GLY A 167 -26.72 -29.71 -26.98
C GLY A 167 -27.51 -28.43 -27.34
N GLY A 168 -27.91 -28.34 -28.62
CA GLY A 168 -29.20 -27.73 -28.97
C GLY A 168 -29.19 -26.71 -30.11
N ALA A 169 -29.65 -27.16 -31.28
CA ALA A 169 -29.82 -26.40 -32.51
C ALA A 169 -30.81 -25.21 -32.41
N ASN A 170 -30.63 -24.21 -33.28
CA ASN A 170 -31.75 -23.64 -34.01
C ASN A 170 -31.31 -23.07 -35.37
N PHE A 171 -31.78 -23.72 -36.43
CA PHE A 171 -31.66 -23.32 -37.83
C PHE A 171 -33.08 -23.15 -38.37
N ALA A 172 -33.48 -21.90 -38.63
CA ALA A 172 -34.68 -21.48 -39.36
C ALA A 172 -34.65 -19.94 -39.45
N THR A 173 -35.04 -19.19 -40.47
CA THR A 173 -35.55 -19.40 -41.84
C THR A 173 -35.78 -17.99 -42.41
N GLY A 174 -35.63 -17.80 -43.73
CA GLY A 174 -36.20 -16.67 -44.50
C GLY A 174 -35.18 -15.60 -44.92
N GLY A 175 -35.08 -15.12 -46.15
CA GLY A 175 -35.94 -15.18 -47.33
C GLY A 175 -36.10 -13.77 -47.93
N GLY A 176 -35.72 -13.58 -49.20
CA GLY A 176 -35.95 -12.37 -50.03
C GLY A 176 -34.73 -11.43 -50.09
N GLY A 177 -34.16 -11.03 -51.23
CA GLY A 177 -34.68 -10.85 -52.58
C GLY A 177 -34.90 -9.35 -52.86
N GLY A 178 -34.01 -8.71 -53.62
CA GLY A 178 -34.19 -7.31 -54.06
C GLY A 178 -32.96 -6.67 -54.69
N SER A 179 -33.02 -6.51 -56.02
CA SER A 179 -32.25 -5.65 -56.94
C SER A 179 -32.05 -4.21 -56.39
N TYR A 180 -31.03 -3.44 -56.77
CA TYR A 180 -30.50 -3.10 -58.10
C TYR A 180 -28.97 -2.99 -58.09
#